data_AF-A0AAW6TIH6-F1
#
_entry.id   AF-A0AAW6TIH6-F1
#
_cell.length_a   1.000
_cell.length_b   1.000
_cell.length_c   1.000
_cell.angle_alpha   90.00
_cell.angle_beta   90.00
_cell.angle_gamma   90.00
#
_symmetry.space_group_name_H-M   'P 1'
#
loop_
_entity.id
_entity.type
_entity.pdbx_description
1 polymer ?
#
loop_
_entity_poly.entity_id
_entity_poly.type
_entity_poly.pdbx_seq_one_letter_code
_entity_poly.pdbx_strand_id
1 'polypeptide(L)'
;CEKWQLDERQNYVVTQSQEINELIESYMQEIPMRFYDPSQPDPLYDEVVRSIREGGKVSASSIQRKFSIGYNRATRLIDRMEAEGIVSSMDKSGRRVILQMLTNFERKN
;
A
#
# COMPACT_ATOMS: atom_id res chain seq x y z
N CYS A 1 35.44 -31.43 22.83
CA CYS A 1 35.51 -29.99 23.13
C CYS A 1 35.35 -29.26 21.80
N GLU A 2 34.35 -28.43 21.53
CA GLU A 2 33.28 -27.83 22.33
C GLU A 2 32.01 -27.81 21.46
N LYS A 3 30.87 -28.10 22.08
CA LYS A 3 29.57 -28.00 21.44
C LYS A 3 29.32 -26.53 21.11
N TRP A 4 28.99 -26.26 19.86
CA TRP A 4 28.63 -24.96 19.35
C TRP A 4 27.59 -24.26 20.26
N GLN A 5 28.02 -23.21 20.94
CA GLN A 5 27.17 -22.20 21.61
C GLN A 5 26.35 -21.44 20.55
N LEU A 6 25.33 -22.10 19.98
CA LEU A 6 24.46 -21.54 18.94
C LEU A 6 23.11 -21.03 19.45
N ASP A 7 22.88 -21.00 20.77
CA ASP A 7 21.57 -20.64 21.34
C ASP A 7 21.43 -19.12 21.59
N GLU A 8 22.51 -18.43 21.98
CA GLU A 8 22.42 -17.05 22.48
C GLU A 8 22.31 -15.98 21.37
N ARG A 9 22.76 -16.28 20.14
CA ARG A 9 22.66 -15.33 19.01
C ARG A 9 21.25 -15.27 18.41
N GLN A 10 20.50 -16.37 18.46
CA GLN A 10 19.10 -16.38 18.04
C GLN A 10 18.22 -15.66 19.07
N ASN A 11 18.58 -15.76 20.35
CA ASN A 11 17.87 -15.07 21.43
C ASN A 11 17.95 -13.54 21.28
N TYR A 12 19.13 -12.96 21.02
CA TYR A 12 19.32 -11.50 20.91
C TYR A 12 18.40 -10.83 19.87
N VAL A 13 18.20 -11.46 18.70
CA VAL A 13 17.36 -10.92 17.62
C VAL A 13 15.87 -10.97 18.01
N VAL A 14 15.47 -12.01 18.75
CA VAL A 14 14.08 -12.18 19.23
C VAL A 14 13.78 -11.19 20.37
N THR A 15 14.69 -11.01 21.33
CA THR A 15 14.49 -10.11 22.47
C THR A 15 14.39 -8.64 22.04
N GLN A 16 15.26 -8.21 21.13
CA GLN A 16 15.23 -6.84 20.59
C GLN A 16 13.96 -6.57 19.77
N SER A 17 13.39 -7.60 19.14
CA SER A 17 12.11 -7.48 18.43
C SER A 17 10.91 -7.37 19.37
N GLN A 18 10.98 -7.98 20.57
CA GLN A 18 9.90 -7.92 21.57
C GLN A 18 9.77 -6.51 22.17
N GLU A 19 10.89 -5.89 22.56
CA GLU A 19 10.90 -4.52 23.10
C GLU A 19 10.39 -3.49 22.07
N ILE A 20 10.72 -3.68 20.79
CA ILE A 20 10.23 -2.81 19.70
C ILE A 20 8.72 -2.98 19.51
N ASN A 21 8.20 -4.20 19.57
CA ASN A 21 6.77 -4.46 19.43
C ASN A 21 5.98 -3.85 20.59
N GLU A 22 6.45 -4.01 21.84
CA GLU A 22 5.83 -3.41 23.02
C GLU A 22 5.85 -1.87 22.95
N LEU A 23 6.94 -1.28 22.46
CA LEU A 23 7.04 0.16 22.23
C LEU A 23 6.06 0.63 21.15
N ILE A 24 5.99 -0.08 20.01
CA ILE A 24 5.02 0.21 18.94
C ILE A 24 3.59 0.13 19.49
N GLU A 25 3.26 -0.93 20.23
CA GLU A 25 1.93 -1.13 20.81
C GLU A 25 1.57 0.00 21.78
N SER A 26 2.50 0.42 22.67
CA SER A 26 2.27 1.54 23.58
C SER A 26 2.05 2.87 22.85
N TYR A 27 2.85 3.17 21.83
CA TYR A 27 2.70 4.38 21.01
C TYR A 27 1.42 4.35 20.17
N MET A 28 0.97 3.17 19.75
CA MET A 28 -0.31 3.01 19.05
C MET A 28 -1.53 3.23 19.96
N GLN A 29 -1.40 3.10 21.29
CA GLN A 29 -2.50 3.37 22.22
C GLN A 29 -2.74 4.86 22.48
N GLU A 30 -1.75 5.72 22.28
CA GLU A 30 -1.85 7.17 22.55
C GLU A 30 -2.26 7.99 21.31
N ILE A 31 -2.17 7.40 20.10
CA ILE A 31 -2.69 8.02 18.89
C ILE A 31 -4.20 7.75 18.84
N PRO A 32 -5.08 8.78 18.81
CA PRO A 32 -6.50 8.54 18.66
C PRO A 32 -6.72 7.74 17.36
N MET A 33 -7.33 6.57 17.52
CA MET A 33 -7.75 5.58 16.50
C MET A 33 -8.63 6.15 15.36
N ARG A 34 -8.73 7.47 15.23
CA ARG A 34 -9.54 8.21 14.26
C ARG A 34 -8.80 8.51 12.95
N PHE A 35 -7.50 8.18 12.84
CA PHE A 35 -6.69 8.48 11.66
C PHE A 35 -6.44 7.29 10.74
N TYR A 36 -6.70 6.05 11.17
CA TYR A 36 -6.57 4.87 10.33
C TYR A 36 -7.84 4.04 10.38
N ASP A 37 -8.83 4.46 9.58
CA ASP A 37 -9.97 3.62 9.25
C ASP A 37 -9.64 2.89 7.94
N PRO A 38 -9.37 1.57 7.98
CA PRO A 38 -9.07 0.80 6.76
C PRO A 38 -10.27 0.72 5.80
N SER A 39 -11.48 1.10 6.26
CA SER A 39 -12.67 1.21 5.42
C SER A 39 -12.80 2.58 4.73
N GLN A 40 -12.09 3.61 5.21
CA GLN A 40 -12.14 4.92 4.56
C GLN A 40 -11.37 4.91 3.23
N PRO A 41 -11.95 5.49 2.16
CA PRO A 41 -11.21 5.74 0.94
C PRO A 41 -10.01 6.64 1.19
N ASP A 42 -8.89 6.29 0.55
CA ASP A 42 -7.70 7.11 0.59
C ASP A 42 -8.01 8.50 0.00
N PRO A 43 -7.68 9.62 0.68
CA PRO A 43 -7.99 10.96 0.19
C PRO A 43 -7.39 11.28 -1.18
N LEU A 44 -6.28 10.62 -1.56
CA LEU A 44 -5.63 10.82 -2.86
C LEU A 44 -6.26 9.98 -3.97
N TYR A 45 -7.19 9.06 -3.66
CA TYR A 45 -7.74 8.09 -4.61
C TYR A 45 -8.25 8.76 -5.89
N ASP A 46 -9.13 9.76 -5.75
CA ASP A 46 -9.74 10.45 -6.89
C ASP A 46 -8.72 11.19 -7.75
N GLU A 47 -7.72 11.82 -7.11
CA GLU A 47 -6.65 12.53 -7.79
C GLU A 47 -5.76 11.57 -8.57
N VAL A 48 -5.41 10.42 -7.97
CA VAL A 48 -4.66 9.36 -8.63
C VAL A 48 -5.44 8.83 -9.82
N VAL A 49 -6.73 8.52 -9.67
CA VAL A 49 -7.59 8.03 -10.76
C VAL A 49 -7.65 9.02 -11.93
N ARG A 50 -7.79 10.32 -11.66
CA ARG A 50 -7.76 11.35 -12.71
C ARG A 50 -6.41 11.38 -13.43
N SER A 51 -5.33 11.38 -12.67
CA SER A 51 -3.95 11.44 -13.17
C SER A 51 -3.55 10.24 -14.04
N ILE A 52 -4.01 9.04 -13.69
CA ILE A 52 -3.68 7.83 -14.47
C ILE A 52 -4.45 7.82 -15.79
N ARG A 53 -5.70 8.31 -15.81
CA ARG A 53 -6.55 8.34 -17.01
C ARG A 53 -5.92 9.13 -18.16
N GLU A 54 -5.12 10.14 -17.85
CA GLU A 54 -4.35 10.90 -18.84
C GLU A 54 -3.16 10.11 -19.43
N GLY A 55 -2.58 9.17 -18.68
CA GLY A 55 -1.34 8.48 -19.03
C GLY A 55 -1.49 7.13 -19.72
N GLY A 56 -2.69 6.53 -19.73
CA GLY A 56 -3.01 5.26 -20.42
C GLY A 56 -2.39 3.98 -19.84
N LYS A 57 -1.22 4.08 -19.18
CA LYS A 57 -0.54 2.99 -18.46
C LYS A 57 -0.14 3.45 -17.07
N VAL A 58 -0.25 2.56 -16.09
CA VAL A 58 0.08 2.87 -14.69
C VAL A 58 0.90 1.76 -14.03
N SER A 59 1.80 2.15 -13.13
CA SER A 59 2.52 1.27 -12.22
C SER A 59 2.58 1.87 -10.82
N ALA A 60 2.74 1.03 -9.78
CA ALA A 60 2.86 1.50 -8.39
C ALA A 60 3.99 2.51 -8.21
N SER A 61 5.14 2.25 -8.84
CA SER A 61 6.30 3.15 -8.85
C SER A 61 6.04 4.51 -9.53
N SER A 62 5.11 4.57 -10.48
CA SER A 62 4.73 5.83 -11.14
C SER A 62 3.85 6.67 -10.23
N ILE A 63 2.88 6.05 -9.54
CA ILE A 63 2.03 6.73 -8.54
C ILE A 63 2.88 7.22 -7.36
N GLN A 64 3.77 6.37 -6.84
CA GLN A 64 4.69 6.71 -5.75
C GLN A 64 5.45 8.02 -6.02
N ARG A 65 6.05 8.15 -7.21
CA ARG A 65 6.83 9.35 -7.57
C ARG A 65 5.96 10.56 -7.85
N LYS A 66 4.81 10.38 -8.49
CA LYS A 66 3.92 11.49 -8.88
C LYS A 66 3.20 12.12 -7.69
N PHE A 67 2.87 11.32 -6.68
CA PHE A 67 2.12 11.74 -5.49
C PHE A 67 2.95 11.76 -4.21
N SER A 68 4.25 11.47 -4.29
CA SER A 68 5.17 11.41 -3.14
C SER A 68 4.66 10.51 -2.01
N ILE A 69 4.09 9.35 -2.35
CA ILE A 69 3.55 8.38 -1.38
C ILE A 69 4.39 7.12 -1.29
N GLY A 70 4.34 6.43 -0.14
CA GLY A 70 5.02 5.14 0.04
C GLY A 70 4.48 4.03 -0.88
N TYR A 71 5.34 3.06 -1.21
CA TYR A 71 5.03 1.96 -2.13
C TYR A 71 3.76 1.19 -1.74
N ASN A 72 3.62 0.82 -0.46
CA ASN A 72 2.45 0.06 0.04
C ASN A 72 1.13 0.82 -0.17
N ARG A 73 1.16 2.15 -0.01
CA ARG A 73 -0.01 3.00 -0.25
C ARG A 73 -0.36 3.02 -1.74
N ALA A 74 0.64 3.17 -2.61
CA ALA A 74 0.45 3.11 -4.06
C ALA A 74 -0.12 1.75 -4.52
N THR A 75 0.34 0.64 -3.95
CA THR A 75 -0.17 -0.70 -4.24
C THR A 75 -1.64 -0.83 -3.82
N ARG A 76 -2.01 -0.40 -2.62
CA ARG A 76 -3.42 -0.43 -2.15
C ARG A 76 -4.35 0.40 -3.02
N LEU A 77 -3.90 1.58 -3.46
CA LEU A 77 -4.65 2.41 -4.40
C LEU A 77 -4.91 1.66 -5.71
N ILE A 78 -3.88 1.00 -6.25
CA ILE A 78 -3.98 0.21 -7.46
C ILE A 78 -4.90 -1.01 -7.29
N ASP A 79 -4.78 -1.74 -6.19
CA ASP A 79 -5.59 -2.94 -5.93
C ASP A 79 -7.08 -2.57 -5.83
N ARG A 80 -7.37 -1.41 -5.23
CA ARG A 80 -8.73 -0.85 -5.22
C ARG A 80 -9.21 -0.50 -6.63
N MET A 81 -8.38 0.15 -7.45
CA MET A 81 -8.73 0.46 -8.84
C MET A 81 -8.96 -0.82 -9.66
N GLU A 82 -8.24 -1.91 -9.37
CA GLU A 82 -8.45 -3.21 -10.01
C GLU A 82 -9.79 -3.81 -9.58
N ALA A 83 -10.10 -3.78 -8.27
CA ALA A 83 -11.38 -4.25 -7.73
C ALA A 83 -12.58 -3.47 -8.29
N GLU A 84 -12.42 -2.17 -8.55
CA GLU A 84 -13.44 -1.32 -9.18
C GLU A 84 -13.50 -1.45 -10.71
N GLY A 85 -12.58 -2.23 -11.32
CA GLY A 85 -12.53 -2.45 -12.76
C GLY A 85 -12.00 -1.25 -13.57
N ILE A 86 -11.28 -0.33 -12.92
CA ILE A 86 -10.65 0.83 -13.56
C ILE A 86 -9.35 0.42 -14.25
N VAL A 87 -8.57 -0.46 -13.64
CA VAL A 87 -7.29 -0.96 -14.17
C VAL A 87 -7.32 -2.48 -14.36
N SER A 88 -6.53 -2.96 -15.31
CA SER A 88 -6.33 -4.40 -15.55
C SER A 88 -5.47 -5.05 -14.48
N SER A 89 -5.46 -6.37 -14.50
CA SER A 89 -4.42 -7.15 -13.82
C SER A 89 -3.03 -6.79 -14.34
N MET A 90 -2.05 -7.07 -13.50
CA MET A 90 -0.64 -6.75 -13.73
C MET A 90 -0.07 -7.54 -14.91
N ASP A 91 0.65 -6.86 -15.81
CA ASP A 91 1.42 -7.51 -16.87
C ASP A 91 2.74 -8.09 -16.35
N LYS A 92 3.45 -8.84 -17.20
CA LYS A 92 4.77 -9.41 -16.86
C LYS A 92 5.83 -8.36 -16.48
N SER A 93 5.60 -7.09 -16.80
CA SER A 93 6.49 -5.96 -16.50
C SER A 93 6.06 -5.16 -15.28
N GLY A 94 5.03 -5.59 -14.54
CA GLY A 94 4.51 -4.87 -13.37
C GLY A 94 3.62 -3.67 -13.69
N ARG A 95 3.17 -3.53 -14.94
CA ARG A 95 2.33 -2.41 -15.40
C ARG A 95 0.88 -2.87 -15.57
N ARG A 96 -0.05 -1.92 -15.48
CA ARG A 96 -1.48 -2.13 -15.65
C ARG A 96 -2.02 -1.20 -16.73
N VAL A 97 -3.01 -1.70 -17.46
CA VAL A 97 -3.71 -0.97 -18.53
C VAL A 97 -5.01 -0.42 -17.97
N ILE A 98 -5.41 0.77 -18.40
CA ILE A 98 -6.66 1.40 -17.96
C ILE A 98 -7.81 0.85 -18.81
N LEU A 99 -8.82 0.29 -18.16
CA LEU A 99 -9.96 -0.35 -18.81
C LEU A 99 -11.12 0.64 -19.00
N GLN A 100 -11.33 1.55 -18.05
CA GLN A 100 -12.36 2.58 -18.14
C GLN A 100 -11.73 3.95 -18.47
N MET A 101 -11.74 4.27 -19.76
CA MET A 101 -11.56 5.65 -20.24
C MET A 101 -12.82 6.49 -19.90
N LEU A 102 -12.70 7.82 -19.87
CA LEU A 102 -13.63 8.82 -19.32
C LEU A 102 -15.11 8.79 -19.81
N THR A 103 -15.55 7.78 -20.57
CA THR A 103 -16.85 7.79 -21.24
C THR A 103 -18.04 7.43 -20.35
N ASN A 104 -17.86 6.83 -19.16
CA ASN A 104 -18.97 6.13 -18.48
C ASN A 104 -19.28 6.54 -17.02
N PHE A 105 -18.71 7.62 -16.48
CA PHE A 105 -18.96 7.98 -15.07
C PHE A 105 -20.29 8.73 -14.81
N GLU A 106 -21.05 9.11 -15.86
CA GLU A 106 -22.34 9.80 -15.75
C GLU A 106 -23.58 8.88 -15.84
N ARG A 107 -23.50 7.62 -15.41
CA ARG A 107 -24.70 6.80 -15.20
C ARG A 107 -24.63 6.01 -13.91
N LYS A 108 -24.80 6.70 -12.79
CA LYS A 108 -25.51 6.12 -11.64
C LYS A 108 -26.77 6.95 -11.43
N ASN A 109 -27.86 6.38 -11.93
CA ASN A 109 -29.25 6.78 -11.69
C ASN A 109 -29.61 6.42 -10.25
#